data_AF-A0A1F8A159-F1
#
_entry.id   AF-A0A1F8A159-F1
#
_cell.length_a   1.000
_cell.length_b   1.000
_cell.length_c   1.000
_cell.angle_alpha   90.00
_cell.angle_beta   90.00
_cell.angle_gamma   90.00
#
_symmetry.space_group_name_H-M   'P 1'
#
loop_
_entity.id
_entity.type
_entity.pdbx_description
1 polymer ?
#
loop_
_entity_poly.entity_id
_entity_poly.type
_entity_poly.pdbx_seq_one_letter_code
_entity_poly.pdbx_strand_id
1 'polypeptide(L)'
;MMPTRFARAGLRATQQFSVPRTAAVNGLRTYATPAQEVKPPVSLYGVDGTYATALFTASAKSANLDQTFKALSVLGETLKADRKLTGLISAPTLTASDKSQIVQELQKLTGDKGDIVKNFLETLAENNRLGLLEGVCEKFATLMGAHRGEIDLNITSAQELDKKSINRIEKAVSGSQISQGKKLKVVTKVNPDLVGGLVVEIGDRTIDLSVSSKIAKLNKALTDAL
;
A
#
# COMPACT_ATOMS: atom_id res chain seq x y z
N MET A 1 2.07 45.23 -91.63
CA MET A 1 3.17 44.25 -91.56
C MET A 1 4.20 44.77 -90.58
N MET A 2 4.52 43.97 -89.56
CA MET A 2 5.61 44.17 -88.57
C MET A 2 6.99 44.28 -89.26
N PRO A 3 8.05 44.91 -88.70
CA PRO A 3 8.67 44.55 -87.39
C PRO A 3 9.20 45.73 -86.52
N THR A 4 9.19 45.67 -85.19
CA THR A 4 10.23 45.15 -84.24
C THR A 4 11.63 45.77 -84.44
N ARG A 5 12.41 46.28 -83.47
CA ARG A 5 12.80 45.78 -82.13
C ARG A 5 13.72 46.82 -81.41
N PHE A 6 13.66 46.84 -80.07
CA PHE A 6 14.70 47.11 -79.06
C PHE A 6 15.54 48.41 -79.00
N ALA A 7 15.40 49.12 -77.87
CA ALA A 7 16.51 49.36 -76.94
C ALA A 7 15.96 49.82 -75.57
N ARG A 8 16.16 49.02 -74.50
CA ARG A 8 16.01 49.47 -73.11
C ARG A 8 17.34 49.23 -72.40
N ALA A 9 18.07 50.33 -72.18
CA ALA A 9 19.23 50.39 -71.31
C ALA A 9 18.76 50.39 -69.85
N GLY A 10 19.48 49.64 -69.02
CA GLY A 10 19.11 49.37 -67.65
C GLY A 10 19.33 50.53 -66.68
N LEU A 11 18.65 50.43 -65.54
CA LEU A 11 19.12 50.93 -64.26
C LEU A 11 18.55 50.00 -63.19
N ARG A 12 19.45 49.22 -62.57
CA ARG A 12 19.16 48.39 -61.41
C ARG A 12 18.88 49.32 -60.22
N ALA A 13 17.63 49.39 -59.78
CA ALA A 13 17.27 49.88 -58.45
C ALA A 13 17.17 48.68 -57.51
N THR A 14 18.11 48.57 -56.57
CA THR A 14 18.06 47.62 -55.46
C THR A 14 16.92 48.03 -54.52
N GLN A 15 15.78 47.35 -54.60
CA GLN A 15 14.74 47.46 -53.58
C GLN A 15 15.20 46.67 -52.35
N GLN A 16 15.56 47.37 -51.28
CA GLN A 16 15.71 46.78 -49.95
C GLN A 16 14.32 46.43 -49.43
N PHE A 17 13.96 45.14 -49.51
CA PHE A 17 12.80 44.62 -48.80
C PHE A 17 13.15 44.41 -47.33
N SER A 18 12.26 44.94 -46.49
CA SER A 18 12.27 44.92 -45.04
C SER A 18 11.98 43.51 -44.49
N VAL A 19 12.64 43.16 -43.37
CA VAL A 19 12.17 42.10 -42.48
C VAL A 19 11.96 42.72 -41.11
N PRO A 20 10.72 42.81 -40.60
CA PRO A 20 10.51 43.17 -39.21
C PRO A 20 11.05 42.03 -38.34
N ARG A 21 11.99 42.35 -37.44
CA ARG A 21 12.42 41.43 -36.38
C ARG A 21 11.21 41.10 -35.51
N THR A 22 10.64 39.92 -35.68
CA THR A 22 9.71 39.35 -34.72
C THR A 22 10.45 39.14 -33.41
N ALA A 23 10.02 39.85 -32.36
CA ALA A 23 10.52 39.67 -31.02
C ALA A 23 10.32 38.20 -30.60
N ALA A 24 11.38 37.57 -30.13
CA ALA A 24 11.29 36.25 -29.52
C ALA A 24 10.35 36.35 -28.32
N VAL A 25 9.19 35.71 -28.42
CA VAL A 25 8.29 35.52 -27.29
C VAL A 25 9.05 34.64 -26.31
N ASN A 26 9.53 35.25 -25.22
CA ASN A 26 10.09 34.53 -24.09
C ASN A 26 9.05 33.50 -23.67
N GLY A 27 9.33 32.22 -23.97
CA GLY A 27 8.50 31.11 -23.52
C GLY A 27 8.43 31.15 -22.00
N LEU A 28 7.29 31.61 -21.48
CA LEU A 28 6.93 31.45 -20.08
C LEU A 28 6.97 29.95 -19.82
N ARG A 29 8.04 29.50 -19.15
CA ARG A 29 8.09 28.18 -18.53
C ARG A 29 7.00 28.18 -17.46
N THR A 30 5.81 27.74 -17.83
CA THR A 30 4.75 27.43 -16.88
C THR A 30 5.22 26.21 -16.10
N TYR A 31 5.53 26.41 -14.83
CA TYR A 31 5.81 25.32 -13.91
C TYR A 31 4.59 24.41 -13.87
N ALA A 32 4.74 23.15 -14.27
CA ALA A 32 3.70 22.15 -14.10
C ALA A 32 3.30 22.11 -12.63
N THR A 33 2.01 22.26 -12.34
CA THR A 33 1.45 22.08 -11.00
C THR A 33 1.86 20.69 -10.52
N PRO A 34 2.54 20.56 -9.37
CA PRO A 34 2.96 19.25 -8.89
C PRO A 34 1.71 18.39 -8.72
N ALA A 35 1.70 17.21 -9.36
CA ALA A 35 0.67 16.22 -9.13
C ALA A 35 0.63 15.92 -7.62
N GLN A 36 -0.57 15.87 -7.04
CA GLN A 36 -0.74 15.65 -5.61
C GLN A 36 -0.19 14.28 -5.24
N GLU A 37 1.01 14.27 -4.66
CA GLU A 37 1.76 13.07 -4.34
C GLU A 37 1.19 12.50 -3.03
N VAL A 38 0.25 11.56 -3.14
CA VAL A 38 -0.26 10.83 -1.98
C VAL A 38 0.87 9.92 -1.48
N LYS A 39 1.55 10.34 -0.42
CA LYS A 39 2.59 9.54 0.22
C LYS A 39 1.95 8.47 1.12
N PRO A 40 2.37 7.19 1.01
CA PRO A 40 1.91 6.15 1.93
C PRO A 40 2.37 6.44 3.37
N PRO A 41 1.56 6.09 4.38
CA PRO A 41 1.87 6.39 5.79
C PRO A 41 3.01 5.56 6.36
N VAL A 42 3.26 4.36 5.83
CA VAL A 42 4.33 3.44 6.27
C VAL A 42 5.09 2.93 5.05
N SER A 43 6.42 2.84 5.17
CA SER A 43 7.27 2.23 4.15
C SER A 43 7.15 0.71 4.25
N LEU A 44 6.60 0.09 3.20
CA LEU A 44 6.57 -1.35 3.07
C LEU A 44 7.74 -1.83 2.22
N TYR A 45 8.20 -3.05 2.49
CA TYR A 45 9.32 -3.68 1.81
C TYR A 45 8.89 -4.95 1.08
N GLY A 46 9.72 -5.38 0.13
CA GLY A 46 9.46 -6.54 -0.71
C GLY A 46 8.60 -6.21 -1.94
N VAL A 47 8.50 -7.19 -2.84
CA VAL A 47 7.71 -7.07 -4.08
C VAL A 47 6.25 -6.76 -3.74
N ASP A 48 5.66 -7.53 -2.82
CA ASP A 48 4.28 -7.38 -2.39
C ASP A 48 4.03 -5.99 -1.78
N GLY A 49 5.01 -5.47 -1.05
CA GLY A 49 4.99 -4.12 -0.49
C GLY A 49 4.94 -3.04 -1.57
N THR A 50 5.72 -3.18 -2.65
CA THR A 50 5.69 -2.22 -3.76
C THR A 50 4.34 -2.19 -4.47
N TYR A 51 3.73 -3.36 -4.70
CA TYR A 51 2.39 -3.45 -5.28
C TYR A 51 1.31 -2.91 -4.34
N ALA A 52 1.38 -3.22 -3.04
CA ALA A 52 0.45 -2.69 -2.04
C ALA A 52 0.54 -1.16 -1.94
N THR A 53 1.75 -0.60 -1.94
CA THR A 53 1.96 0.85 -1.97
C THR A 53 1.40 1.46 -3.26
N ALA A 54 1.67 0.87 -4.42
CA ALA A 54 1.12 1.36 -5.68
C ALA A 54 -0.42 1.37 -5.67
N LEU A 55 -1.04 0.28 -5.23
CA LEU A 55 -2.50 0.15 -5.11
C LEU A 55 -3.09 1.18 -4.14
N PHE A 56 -2.43 1.43 -3.01
CA PHE A 56 -2.84 2.45 -2.05
C PHE A 56 -2.78 3.85 -2.66
N THR A 57 -1.69 4.21 -3.35
CA THR A 57 -1.57 5.53 -3.99
C THR A 57 -2.59 5.73 -5.11
N ALA A 58 -2.90 4.68 -5.88
CA ALA A 58 -3.95 4.71 -6.90
C ALA A 58 -5.34 4.90 -6.28
N SER A 59 -5.65 4.12 -5.24
CA SER A 59 -6.93 4.20 -4.53
C SER A 59 -7.15 5.51 -3.80
N ALA A 60 -6.08 6.09 -3.25
CA ALA A 60 -6.11 7.40 -2.59
C ALA A 60 -6.35 8.55 -3.58
N LYS A 61 -5.75 8.49 -4.78
CA LYS A 61 -5.98 9.47 -5.85
C LYS A 61 -7.43 9.45 -6.35
N SER A 62 -8.04 8.28 -6.41
CA SER A 62 -9.42 8.09 -6.86
C SER A 62 -10.46 8.14 -5.73
N ALA A 63 -10.04 8.44 -4.49
CA ALA A 63 -10.89 8.50 -3.29
C ALA A 63 -11.70 7.22 -2.97
N ASN A 64 -11.28 6.06 -3.47
CA ASN A 64 -12.00 4.78 -3.33
C ASN A 64 -11.33 3.82 -2.32
N LEU A 65 -10.59 4.36 -1.34
CA LEU A 65 -9.78 3.57 -0.39
C LEU A 65 -10.57 2.52 0.40
N ASP A 66 -11.71 2.90 0.97
CA ASP A 66 -12.50 1.97 1.81
C ASP A 66 -13.19 0.89 0.99
N GLN A 67 -13.54 1.16 -0.27
CA GLN A 67 -14.07 0.16 -1.19
C GLN A 67 -12.98 -0.86 -1.55
N THR A 68 -11.82 -0.39 -2.00
CA THR A 68 -10.66 -1.24 -2.29
C THR A 68 -10.27 -2.11 -1.08
N PHE A 69 -10.33 -1.56 0.13
CA PHE A 69 -10.03 -2.31 1.35
C PHE A 69 -11.00 -3.47 1.59
N LYS A 70 -12.32 -3.22 1.44
CA LYS A 70 -13.32 -4.29 1.56
C LYS A 70 -13.10 -5.36 0.50
N ALA A 71 -12.80 -4.94 -0.73
CA ALA A 71 -12.48 -5.81 -1.84
C ALA A 71 -11.36 -6.80 -1.51
N LEU A 72 -10.22 -6.26 -1.06
CA LEU A 72 -9.04 -7.04 -0.74
C LEU A 72 -9.21 -7.90 0.52
N SER A 73 -10.04 -7.47 1.48
CA SER A 73 -10.36 -8.30 2.65
C SER A 73 -11.10 -9.57 2.25
N VAL A 74 -12.12 -9.45 1.39
CA VAL A 74 -12.87 -10.59 0.86
C VAL A 74 -11.95 -11.51 0.04
N LEU A 75 -11.10 -10.93 -0.82
CA LEU A 75 -10.12 -11.71 -1.57
C LEU A 75 -9.13 -12.44 -0.65
N GLY A 76 -8.60 -11.77 0.37
CA GLY A 76 -7.69 -12.38 1.34
C GLY A 76 -8.34 -13.54 2.11
N GLU A 77 -9.60 -13.39 2.51
CA GLU A 77 -10.35 -14.44 3.21
C GLU A 77 -10.63 -15.65 2.31
N THR A 78 -11.01 -15.43 1.05
CA THR A 78 -11.27 -16.53 0.10
C THR A 78 -9.98 -17.29 -0.26
N LEU A 79 -8.87 -16.58 -0.45
CA LEU A 79 -7.55 -17.18 -0.66
C LEU A 79 -7.09 -18.04 0.53
N LYS A 80 -7.40 -17.62 1.76
CA LYS A 80 -7.07 -18.38 2.97
C LYS A 80 -7.98 -19.60 3.15
N ALA A 81 -9.24 -19.52 2.72
CA ALA A 81 -10.18 -20.63 2.78
C ALA A 81 -9.84 -21.73 1.77
N ASP A 82 -9.52 -21.36 0.52
CA ASP A 82 -9.32 -22.31 -0.57
C ASP A 82 -7.84 -22.51 -0.96
N ARG A 83 -7.17 -23.43 -0.28
CA ARG A 83 -5.77 -23.80 -0.57
C ARG A 83 -5.52 -24.25 -2.01
N LYS A 84 -6.53 -24.82 -2.67
CA LYS A 84 -6.47 -25.20 -4.09
C LYS A 84 -6.33 -23.96 -4.99
N LEU A 85 -7.05 -22.89 -4.66
CA LEU A 85 -7.03 -21.61 -5.39
C LEU A 85 -5.64 -20.97 -5.29
N THR A 86 -5.05 -20.96 -4.10
CA THR A 86 -3.68 -20.47 -3.86
C THR A 86 -2.64 -21.28 -4.65
N GLY A 87 -2.80 -22.60 -4.71
CA GLY A 87 -1.92 -23.48 -5.49
C GLY A 87 -2.00 -23.22 -6.99
N LEU A 88 -3.22 -23.02 -7.52
CA LEU A 88 -3.43 -22.66 -8.92
C LEU A 88 -2.82 -21.29 -9.23
N ILE A 89 -3.12 -20.28 -8.43
CA ILE A 89 -2.66 -18.90 -8.64
C ILE A 89 -1.13 -18.78 -8.56
N SER A 90 -0.47 -19.63 -7.76
CA SER A 90 0.99 -19.63 -7.63
C SER A 90 1.70 -20.39 -8.76
N ALA A 91 0.97 -21.16 -9.58
CA ALA A 91 1.56 -21.98 -10.63
C ALA A 91 1.99 -21.10 -11.82
N PRO A 92 3.29 -21.07 -12.18
CA PRO A 92 3.78 -20.23 -13.29
C PRO A 92 3.36 -20.74 -14.67
N THR A 93 2.91 -22.00 -14.77
CA THR A 93 2.54 -22.68 -16.02
C THR A 93 1.20 -22.26 -16.61
N LEU A 94 0.42 -21.43 -15.89
CA LEU A 94 -0.86 -20.92 -16.37
C LEU A 94 -0.72 -20.02 -17.60
N THR A 95 -1.57 -20.23 -18.60
CA THR A 95 -1.60 -19.37 -19.78
C THR A 95 -2.19 -17.99 -19.43
N ALA A 96 -1.92 -16.99 -20.27
CA ALA A 96 -2.49 -15.64 -20.07
C ALA A 96 -4.04 -15.64 -20.12
N SER A 97 -4.62 -16.54 -20.91
CA SER A 97 -6.09 -16.72 -21.01
C SER A 97 -6.66 -17.28 -19.72
N ASP A 98 -6.03 -18.30 -19.14
CA ASP A 98 -6.50 -18.90 -17.88
C ASP A 98 -6.39 -17.89 -16.72
N LYS A 99 -5.31 -17.09 -16.72
CA LYS A 99 -5.11 -16.03 -15.72
C LYS A 99 -6.19 -14.95 -15.79
N SER A 100 -6.57 -14.50 -16.99
CA SER A 100 -7.62 -13.48 -17.13
C SER A 100 -8.99 -14.02 -16.71
N GLN A 101 -9.28 -15.30 -16.96
CA GLN A 101 -10.49 -15.95 -16.46
C GLN A 101 -10.51 -16.02 -14.92
N ILE A 102 -9.39 -16.41 -14.30
CA ILE A 102 -9.27 -16.40 -12.83
C ILE A 102 -9.52 -15.00 -12.28
N VAL A 103 -8.93 -13.96 -12.88
CA VAL A 103 -9.15 -12.56 -12.47
C VAL A 103 -10.62 -12.17 -12.58
N GLN A 104 -11.33 -12.58 -13.64
CA GLN A 104 -12.76 -12.30 -13.79
C GLN A 104 -13.60 -12.99 -12.71
N GLU A 105 -13.29 -14.25 -12.37
CA GLU A 105 -14.00 -14.95 -11.29
C GLU A 105 -13.73 -14.33 -9.92
N LEU A 106 -12.47 -13.94 -9.64
CA LEU A 106 -12.11 -13.20 -8.43
C LEU A 106 -12.82 -11.85 -8.34
N GLN A 107 -12.98 -11.15 -9.46
CA GLN A 107 -13.74 -9.89 -9.51
C GLN A 107 -15.21 -10.11 -9.17
N LYS A 108 -15.85 -11.14 -9.74
CA LYS A 108 -17.26 -11.46 -9.46
C LYS A 108 -17.49 -11.78 -7.99
N LEU A 109 -16.58 -12.54 -7.37
CA LEU A 109 -16.63 -12.89 -5.95
C LEU A 109 -16.58 -11.66 -5.04
N THR A 110 -15.80 -10.66 -5.43
CA THR A 110 -15.59 -9.44 -4.65
C THR A 110 -16.77 -8.48 -4.76
N GLY A 111 -17.58 -8.59 -5.82
CA GLY A 111 -18.75 -7.74 -6.06
C GLY A 111 -18.41 -6.27 -6.29
N ASP A 112 -17.13 -5.94 -6.43
CA ASP A 112 -16.64 -4.58 -6.49
C ASP A 112 -16.81 -3.98 -7.88
N LYS A 113 -17.41 -2.78 -7.91
CA LYS A 113 -17.59 -1.96 -9.11
C LYS A 113 -16.41 -1.04 -9.38
N GLY A 114 -15.36 -1.12 -8.55
CA GLY A 114 -14.17 -0.29 -8.68
C GLY A 114 -13.24 -0.82 -9.76
N ASP A 115 -13.03 -0.02 -10.82
CA ASP A 115 -12.09 -0.33 -11.90
C ASP A 115 -10.66 -0.57 -11.39
N ILE A 116 -10.31 0.00 -10.24
CA ILE A 116 -8.96 -0.05 -9.65
C ILE A 116 -8.56 -1.47 -9.26
N VAL A 117 -9.47 -2.23 -8.62
CA VAL A 117 -9.17 -3.60 -8.18
C VAL A 117 -9.02 -4.52 -9.39
N LYS A 118 -9.89 -4.37 -10.38
CA LYS A 118 -9.81 -5.11 -11.63
C LYS A 118 -8.48 -4.85 -12.35
N ASN A 119 -8.15 -3.59 -12.57
CA ASN A 119 -6.90 -3.19 -13.23
C ASN A 119 -5.69 -3.70 -12.44
N PHE A 120 -5.74 -3.67 -11.12
CA PHE A 120 -4.68 -4.20 -10.27
C PHE A 120 -4.49 -5.72 -10.46
N LEU A 121 -5.58 -6.50 -10.46
CA LEU A 121 -5.51 -7.94 -10.70
C LEU A 121 -5.01 -8.26 -12.11
N GLU A 122 -5.40 -7.49 -13.12
CA GLU A 122 -4.88 -7.61 -14.48
C GLU A 122 -3.37 -7.34 -14.53
N THR A 123 -2.89 -6.26 -13.90
CA THR A 123 -1.44 -5.99 -13.84
C THR A 123 -0.66 -7.07 -13.11
N LEU A 124 -1.22 -7.70 -12.08
CA LEU A 124 -0.58 -8.85 -11.42
C LEU A 124 -0.55 -10.08 -12.33
N ALA A 125 -1.62 -10.31 -13.11
CA ALA A 125 -1.70 -11.40 -14.07
C ALA A 125 -0.66 -11.26 -15.18
N GLU A 126 -0.55 -10.06 -15.77
CA GLU A 126 0.44 -9.74 -16.81
C GLU A 126 1.88 -9.95 -16.33
N ASN A 127 2.16 -9.58 -15.08
CA ASN A 127 3.49 -9.71 -14.50
C ASN A 127 3.78 -11.12 -13.93
N ASN A 128 2.86 -12.09 -14.06
CA ASN A 128 2.96 -13.43 -13.47
C ASN A 128 3.12 -13.41 -11.94
N ARG A 129 2.50 -12.44 -11.26
CA ARG A 129 2.64 -12.20 -9.81
C ARG A 129 1.35 -12.43 -9.02
N LEU A 130 0.38 -13.14 -9.59
CA LEU A 130 -0.87 -13.46 -8.88
C LEU A 130 -0.62 -14.26 -7.60
N GLY A 131 0.43 -15.10 -7.54
CA GLY A 131 0.83 -15.81 -6.31
C GLY A 131 1.16 -14.91 -5.11
N LEU A 132 1.46 -13.64 -5.35
CA LEU A 132 1.80 -12.67 -4.31
C LEU A 132 0.57 -11.94 -3.74
N LEU A 133 -0.64 -12.25 -4.23
CA LEU A 133 -1.87 -11.54 -3.89
C LEU A 133 -2.18 -11.62 -2.39
N GLU A 134 -1.95 -12.78 -1.76
CA GLU A 134 -2.13 -12.94 -0.31
C GLU A 134 -1.24 -11.96 0.48
N GLY A 135 0.04 -11.89 0.12
CA GLY A 135 0.99 -10.96 0.73
C GLY A 135 0.60 -9.50 0.49
N VAL A 136 0.13 -9.15 -0.71
CA VAL A 136 -0.36 -7.80 -1.01
C VAL A 136 -1.56 -7.44 -0.14
N CYS A 137 -2.54 -8.34 0.02
CA CYS A 137 -3.73 -8.11 0.86
C CYS A 137 -3.33 -7.79 2.31
N GLU A 138 -2.41 -8.56 2.88
CA GLU A 138 -1.93 -8.33 4.26
C GLU A 138 -1.22 -6.99 4.40
N LYS A 139 -0.32 -6.68 3.47
CA LYS A 139 0.42 -5.41 3.46
C LYS A 139 -0.49 -4.20 3.24
N PHE A 140 -1.51 -4.33 2.40
CA PHE A 140 -2.51 -3.29 2.20
C PHE A 140 -3.34 -3.06 3.47
N ALA A 141 -3.68 -4.11 4.21
CA ALA A 141 -4.34 -3.97 5.51
C ALA A 141 -3.48 -3.20 6.52
N THR A 142 -2.16 -3.44 6.55
CA THR A 142 -1.23 -2.66 7.37
C THR A 142 -1.22 -1.17 6.96
N LEU A 143 -1.21 -0.86 5.66
CA LEU A 143 -1.28 0.53 5.18
C LEU A 143 -2.59 1.22 5.58
N MET A 144 -3.71 0.50 5.49
CA MET A 144 -5.02 1.03 5.87
C MET A 144 -5.11 1.28 7.39
N GLY A 145 -4.56 0.39 8.21
CA GLY A 145 -4.46 0.60 9.66
C GLY A 145 -3.64 1.85 9.97
N ALA A 146 -2.48 2.01 9.34
CA ALA A 146 -1.65 3.19 9.51
C ALA A 146 -2.33 4.49 9.01
N HIS A 147 -3.06 4.43 7.90
CA HIS A 147 -3.82 5.56 7.37
C HIS A 147 -4.95 6.01 8.31
N ARG A 148 -5.62 5.06 8.98
CA ARG A 148 -6.65 5.34 10.00
C ARG A 148 -6.06 5.78 11.34
N GLY A 149 -4.74 5.68 11.51
CA GLY A 149 -4.08 5.92 12.79
C GLY A 149 -4.45 4.86 13.82
N GLU A 150 -4.60 3.62 13.39
CA GLU A 150 -4.78 2.45 14.26
C GLU A 150 -3.41 1.84 14.58
N ILE A 151 -3.21 1.42 15.84
CA ILE A 151 -2.04 0.66 16.29
C ILE A 151 -2.52 -0.74 16.70
N ASP A 152 -1.83 -1.77 16.21
CA ASP A 152 -2.05 -3.16 16.62
C ASP A 152 -1.57 -3.36 18.07
N LEU A 153 -2.47 -3.88 18.90
CA LEU A 153 -2.23 -4.24 20.30
C LEU A 153 -2.30 -5.77 20.41
N ASN A 154 -1.15 -6.44 20.43
CA ASN A 154 -1.11 -7.88 20.71
C ASN A 154 -1.01 -8.11 22.21
N ILE A 155 -1.99 -8.81 22.78
CA ILE A 155 -1.97 -9.21 24.18
C ILE A 155 -1.74 -10.72 24.24
N THR A 156 -0.57 -11.14 24.70
CA THR A 156 -0.25 -12.54 24.95
C THR A 156 -0.43 -12.84 26.43
N SER A 157 -1.28 -13.81 26.75
CA SER A 157 -1.67 -14.15 28.13
C SER A 157 -1.51 -15.63 28.40
N ALA A 158 -1.21 -16.00 29.65
CA ALA A 158 -1.08 -17.41 30.05
C ALA A 158 -2.41 -18.19 30.00
N GLN A 159 -3.52 -17.49 30.21
CA GLN A 159 -4.87 -18.04 30.21
C GLN A 159 -5.78 -17.13 29.40
N GLU A 160 -6.87 -17.70 28.88
CA GLU A 160 -7.89 -16.93 28.17
C GLU A 160 -8.42 -15.75 29.00
N LEU A 161 -8.45 -14.57 28.38
CA LEU A 161 -8.83 -13.33 29.02
C LEU A 161 -10.34 -13.08 28.91
N ASP A 162 -10.96 -12.73 30.04
CA ASP A 162 -12.34 -12.22 30.03
C ASP A 162 -12.42 -10.83 29.36
N LYS A 163 -13.58 -10.53 28.77
CA LYS A 163 -13.87 -9.24 28.10
C LYS A 163 -13.67 -8.05 29.03
N LYS A 164 -13.94 -8.20 30.33
CA LYS A 164 -13.67 -7.14 31.33
C LYS A 164 -12.19 -6.82 31.45
N SER A 165 -11.34 -7.85 31.43
CA SER A 165 -9.89 -7.71 31.50
C SER A 165 -9.35 -7.07 30.23
N ILE A 166 -9.84 -7.47 29.06
CA ILE A 166 -9.47 -6.88 27.76
C ILE A 166 -9.78 -5.37 27.76
N ASN A 167 -11.00 -4.98 28.13
CA ASN A 167 -11.40 -3.57 28.19
C ASN A 167 -10.56 -2.75 29.18
N ARG A 168 -10.13 -3.37 30.30
CA ARG A 168 -9.26 -2.72 31.28
C ARG A 168 -7.85 -2.50 30.72
N ILE A 169 -7.31 -3.48 30.01
CA ILE A 169 -6.00 -3.38 29.35
C ILE A 169 -6.05 -2.32 28.25
N GLU A 170 -7.09 -2.33 27.42
CA GLU A 170 -7.28 -1.34 26.35
C GLU A 170 -7.29 0.09 26.91
N LYS A 171 -8.04 0.35 27.99
CA LYS A 171 -8.05 1.66 28.68
C LYS A 171 -6.69 2.04 29.27
N ALA A 172 -5.98 1.08 29.84
CA ALA A 172 -4.65 1.33 30.41
C ALA A 172 -3.63 1.68 29.32
N VAL A 173 -3.70 1.02 28.16
CA VAL A 173 -2.83 1.27 27.01
C VAL A 173 -3.20 2.57 26.31
N SER A 174 -4.49 2.88 26.17
CA SER A 174 -4.96 4.14 25.58
C SER A 174 -4.58 5.36 26.44
N GLY A 175 -4.53 5.19 27.77
CA GLY A 175 -4.08 6.23 28.70
C GLY A 175 -2.55 6.37 28.78
N SER A 176 -1.80 5.40 28.26
CA SER A 176 -0.34 5.44 28.24
C SER A 176 0.16 6.33 27.11
N GLN A 177 1.26 7.06 27.37
CA GLN A 177 1.95 7.90 26.39
C GLN A 177 2.44 7.12 25.15
N ILE A 178 2.43 5.79 25.24
CA ILE A 178 2.82 4.85 24.18
C ILE A 178 1.83 4.83 23.02
N SER A 179 0.53 5.00 23.29
CA SER A 179 -0.51 4.95 22.24
C SER A 179 -0.70 6.28 21.51
N GLN A 180 -0.12 7.39 22.00
CA GLN A 180 -0.22 8.74 21.39
C GLN A 180 -1.67 9.15 21.01
N GLY A 181 -2.69 8.64 21.72
CA GLY A 181 -4.10 8.91 21.41
C GLY A 181 -4.64 8.23 20.14
N LYS A 182 -3.92 7.26 19.58
CA LYS A 182 -4.32 6.47 18.41
C LYS A 182 -5.31 5.36 18.78
N LYS A 183 -6.13 4.94 17.83
CA LYS A 183 -7.11 3.86 18.02
C LYS A 183 -6.38 2.53 18.14
N LEU A 184 -6.83 1.64 19.02
CA LEU A 184 -6.19 0.35 19.27
C LEU A 184 -6.96 -0.77 18.58
N LYS A 185 -6.26 -1.59 17.80
CA LYS A 185 -6.80 -2.84 17.26
C LYS A 185 -6.30 -4.00 18.11
N VAL A 186 -7.17 -4.54 18.95
CA VAL A 186 -6.80 -5.55 19.94
C VAL A 186 -6.79 -6.95 19.33
N VAL A 187 -5.65 -7.65 19.45
CA VAL A 187 -5.48 -9.05 19.07
C VAL A 187 -5.04 -9.83 20.31
N THR A 188 -5.86 -10.78 20.74
CA THR A 188 -5.55 -11.63 21.90
C THR A 188 -4.93 -12.95 21.46
N LYS A 189 -3.86 -13.36 22.16
CA LYS A 189 -3.19 -14.65 21.99
C LYS A 189 -3.03 -15.31 23.36
N VAL A 190 -3.16 -16.63 23.39
CA VAL A 190 -2.95 -17.43 24.61
C VAL A 190 -1.65 -18.21 24.44
N ASN A 191 -0.72 -18.04 25.38
CA ASN A 191 0.52 -18.81 25.46
C ASN A 191 0.71 -19.35 26.89
N PRO A 192 0.49 -20.65 27.13
CA PRO A 192 0.62 -21.26 28.46
C PRO A 192 2.06 -21.26 28.99
N ASP A 193 3.07 -21.08 28.15
CA ASP A 193 4.50 -21.07 28.55
C ASP A 193 4.86 -19.91 29.48
N LEU A 194 4.04 -18.85 29.50
CA LEU A 194 4.25 -17.70 30.37
C LEU A 194 4.03 -18.04 31.86
N VAL A 195 3.38 -19.17 32.17
CA VAL A 195 2.93 -19.65 33.49
C VAL A 195 1.91 -18.73 34.16
N GLY A 196 2.10 -17.41 34.05
CA GLY A 196 1.21 -16.37 34.52
C GLY A 196 1.62 -14.99 34.00
N GLY A 197 0.76 -14.01 34.20
CA GLY A 197 0.96 -12.64 33.73
C GLY A 197 0.61 -12.45 32.27
N LEU A 198 1.11 -11.35 31.69
CA LEU A 198 0.78 -10.92 30.33
C LEU A 198 1.96 -10.23 29.66
N VAL A 199 2.02 -10.34 28.35
CA VAL A 199 2.96 -9.61 27.49
C VAL A 199 2.13 -8.77 26.53
N VAL A 200 2.35 -7.47 26.50
CA VAL A 200 1.66 -6.53 25.62
C VAL A 200 2.62 -6.01 24.59
N GLU A 201 2.32 -6.20 23.31
CA GLU A 201 3.06 -5.60 22.19
C GLU A 201 2.19 -4.49 21.58
N ILE A 202 2.76 -3.29 21.48
CA ILE A 202 2.12 -2.09 20.94
C ILE A 202 2.99 -1.62 19.78
N GLY A 203 2.65 -2.02 18.55
CA GLY A 203 3.51 -1.79 17.39
C GLY A 203 4.92 -2.33 17.63
N ASP A 204 5.91 -1.43 17.73
CA ASP A 204 7.33 -1.77 17.93
C ASP A 204 7.75 -1.89 19.41
N ARG A 205 6.85 -1.65 20.37
CA ARG A 205 7.17 -1.64 21.79
C ARG A 205 6.56 -2.83 22.49
N THR A 206 7.38 -3.55 23.26
CA THR A 206 6.93 -4.69 24.06
C THR A 206 7.02 -4.37 25.55
N ILE A 207 5.93 -4.60 26.27
CA ILE A 207 5.85 -4.54 27.72
C ILE A 207 5.66 -5.98 28.22
N ASP A 208 6.71 -6.53 28.80
CA ASP A 208 6.70 -7.88 29.37
C ASP A 208 6.45 -7.82 30.88
N LEU A 209 5.28 -8.33 31.28
CA LEU A 209 4.85 -8.52 32.67
C LEU A 209 4.56 -10.00 32.96
N SER A 210 5.23 -10.91 32.25
CA SER A 210 5.11 -12.34 32.47
C SER A 210 5.86 -12.81 33.73
N VAL A 211 5.30 -13.82 34.38
CA VAL A 211 5.88 -14.43 35.59
C VAL A 211 7.15 -15.20 35.22
N SER A 212 7.15 -15.91 34.09
CA SER A 212 8.31 -16.63 33.57
C SER A 212 9.54 -15.72 33.42
N SER A 213 9.38 -14.53 32.81
CA SER A 213 10.46 -13.56 32.68
C SER A 213 10.94 -13.00 34.02
N LYS A 214 10.03 -12.83 34.99
CA LYS A 214 10.42 -12.37 36.33
C LYS A 214 11.26 -13.42 37.06
N ILE A 215 10.86 -14.70 37.00
CA ILE A 215 11.63 -15.81 37.59
C ILE A 215 13.00 -15.92 36.92
N ALA A 216 13.06 -15.83 35.58
CA ALA A 216 14.32 -15.88 34.84
C ALA A 216 15.27 -14.75 35.23
N LYS A 217 14.77 -13.52 35.42
CA LYS A 217 15.57 -12.38 35.90
C LYS A 217 16.12 -12.60 37.30
N LEU A 218 15.33 -13.19 38.21
CA LEU A 218 15.79 -13.50 39.57
C LEU A 218 16.87 -14.59 39.58
N ASN A 219 16.68 -15.68 38.84
CA ASN A 219 17.68 -16.75 38.73
C ASN A 219 19.00 -16.23 38.12
N LYS A 220 18.91 -15.36 37.11
CA LYS A 220 20.09 -14.69 36.54
C LYS A 220 20.81 -13.82 37.57
N ALA A 221 20.08 -13.00 38.33
CA ALA A 221 20.68 -12.15 39.36
C ALA A 221 21.36 -12.97 40.48
N LEU A 222 20.81 -14.14 40.83
CA LEU A 222 21.41 -15.04 41.83
C LEU A 222 22.65 -15.77 41.33
N THR A 223 22.69 -16.11 40.04
CA THR A 223 23.85 -16.80 39.43
C THR A 223 24.99 -15.85 39.11
N ASP A 224 24.70 -14.59 38.78
CA ASP A 224 25.70 -13.56 38.49
C ASP A 224 26.34 -12.98 39.77
N ALA A 225 25.67 -13.14 40.91
CA ALA A 225 26.16 -12.73 42.23
C ALA A 225 27.04 -13.79 42.93
N LEU A 226 27.27 -14.94 42.28
CA LEU A 226 28.05 -16.08 42.80
C LEU A 226 29.32 -16.27 41.97
#